data_AF-A0A1W9WC58-F1
#
_entry.id   AF-A0A1W9WC58-F1
#
_cell.length_a   1.000
_cell.length_b   1.000
_cell.length_c   1.000
_cell.angle_alpha   90.00
_cell.angle_beta   90.00
_cell.angle_gamma   90.00
#
_symmetry.space_group_name_H-M   'P 1'
#
loop_
_entity.id
_entity.type
_entity.pdbx_description
1 polymer ?
#
loop_
_entity_poly.entity_id
_entity_poly.type
_entity_poly.pdbx_seq_one_letter_code
_entity_poly.pdbx_strand_id
1 'polypeptide(L)'
;MPWAFGYGILGPGGASDSGKPSVAARRYLDETTGPEKPRVYRNAVILLAPSRDGLDIASRSVRDYLAWEQVRLSLKAQQKDGSVDVARMQTLAINIDKAKGRVPDAIRQAYCTVVTVSDRNKVQAFKINVIEEPHFTIIKNDPRSRVQDSAISAHSCPICQKC
;
A
#
# COMPACT_ATOMS: atom_id res chain seq x y z
N MET A 1 16.91 16.84 -14.81
CA MET A 1 16.39 15.46 -14.73
C MET A 1 15.21 15.37 -15.69
N PRO A 2 15.12 14.33 -16.54
CA PRO A 2 13.98 14.18 -17.41
C PRO A 2 12.72 14.00 -16.55
N TRP A 3 11.62 14.57 -17.01
CA TRP A 3 10.31 14.57 -16.35
C TRP A 3 9.73 13.16 -16.40
N ALA A 4 10.14 12.30 -15.47
CA ALA A 4 9.73 10.91 -15.39
C ALA A 4 8.48 10.76 -14.54
N PHE A 5 7.55 9.93 -15.00
CA PHE A 5 6.44 9.46 -14.19
C PHE A 5 6.97 8.64 -13.00
N GLY A 6 6.47 8.93 -11.80
CA GLY A 6 6.86 8.27 -10.55
C GLY A 6 5.70 7.47 -9.96
N TYR A 7 5.94 6.19 -9.70
CA TYR A 7 5.05 5.34 -8.92
C TYR A 7 5.64 5.10 -7.53
N GLY A 8 4.95 5.53 -6.48
CA GLY A 8 5.39 5.42 -5.10
C GLY A 8 4.46 4.55 -4.27
N ILE A 9 5.03 3.76 -3.35
CA ILE A 9 4.27 2.99 -2.35
C ILE A 9 4.52 3.62 -0.99
N LEU A 10 3.46 4.08 -0.33
CA LEU A 10 3.56 4.70 0.99
C LEU A 10 3.55 3.64 2.09
N GLY A 11 4.42 3.77 3.07
CA GLY A 11 4.39 2.91 4.25
C GLY A 11 3.13 3.09 5.11
N PRO A 12 2.98 2.30 6.19
CA PRO A 12 1.83 2.33 7.10
C PRO A 12 1.47 3.72 7.65
N GLY A 13 2.46 4.58 7.91
CA GLY A 13 2.24 5.96 8.38
C GLY A 13 1.57 6.89 7.34
N GLY A 14 1.51 6.47 6.08
CA GLY A 14 0.84 7.18 4.99
C GLY A 14 -0.60 6.73 4.74
N ALA A 15 -1.17 5.90 5.62
CA ALA A 15 -2.50 5.31 5.44
C ALA A 15 -3.57 6.37 5.13
N SER A 16 -4.31 6.14 4.05
CA SER A 16 -5.26 7.09 3.47
C SER A 16 -6.58 6.39 3.19
N ASP A 17 -7.68 7.13 3.31
CA ASP A 17 -9.00 6.63 2.94
C ASP A 17 -9.52 7.36 1.70
N SER A 18 -10.57 6.82 1.09
CA SER A 18 -11.21 7.46 -0.07
C SER A 18 -11.67 8.87 0.29
N GLY A 19 -11.23 9.87 -0.49
CA GLY A 19 -11.48 11.29 -0.24
C GLY A 19 -10.68 11.90 0.93
N LYS A 20 -9.93 11.11 1.69
CA LYS A 20 -9.16 11.55 2.88
C LYS A 20 -7.69 11.14 2.76
N PRO A 21 -6.92 11.79 1.86
CA PRO A 21 -5.48 11.54 1.74
C PRO A 21 -4.73 11.95 3.02
N SER A 22 -3.74 11.15 3.42
CA SER A 22 -2.89 11.46 4.57
C SER A 22 -2.03 12.70 4.33
N VAL A 23 -1.54 13.31 5.42
CA VAL A 23 -0.62 14.47 5.33
C VAL A 23 0.66 14.07 4.60
N ALA A 24 1.19 12.87 4.87
CA ALA A 24 2.34 12.32 4.18
C ALA A 24 2.09 12.18 2.67
N ALA A 25 0.93 11.65 2.26
CA ALA A 25 0.59 11.49 0.85
C ALA A 25 0.49 12.84 0.13
N ARG A 26 -0.15 13.84 0.75
CA ARG A 26 -0.22 15.21 0.19
C ARG A 26 1.18 15.81 0.04
N ARG A 27 2.01 15.70 1.09
CA ARG A 27 3.38 16.19 1.07
C ARG A 27 4.20 15.59 -0.08
N TYR A 28 4.08 14.29 -0.36
CA TYR A 28 4.76 13.66 -1.49
C TYR A 28 4.33 14.18 -2.87
N LEU A 29 3.05 14.58 -3.00
CA LEU A 29 2.55 15.18 -4.23
C LEU A 29 2.98 16.64 -4.37
N ASP A 30 3.11 17.36 -3.26
CA ASP A 30 3.39 18.80 -3.25
C ASP A 30 4.90 19.10 -3.23
N GLU A 31 5.72 18.21 -2.69
CA GLU A 31 7.16 18.40 -2.48
C GLU A 31 7.99 17.37 -3.26
N THR A 32 9.19 17.77 -3.70
CA THR A 32 10.15 16.82 -4.32
C THR A 32 11.14 16.28 -3.29
N THR A 33 11.77 17.17 -2.53
CA THR A 33 12.82 16.81 -1.55
C THR A 33 12.68 17.60 -0.24
N GLY A 34 11.61 18.40 -0.10
CA GLY A 34 11.29 19.22 1.07
C GLY A 34 10.45 20.46 0.70
N PRO A 35 10.05 21.26 1.70
CA PRO A 35 9.16 22.42 1.50
C PRO A 35 9.74 23.50 0.58
N GLU A 36 11.06 23.67 0.60
CA GLU A 36 11.83 24.61 -0.23
C GLU A 36 11.82 24.25 -1.73
N LYS A 37 11.37 23.04 -2.10
CA LYS A 37 11.35 22.55 -3.48
C LYS A 37 9.98 21.99 -3.86
N PRO A 38 8.99 22.89 -4.09
CA PRO A 38 7.66 22.48 -4.50
C PRO A 38 7.70 21.77 -5.85
N ARG A 39 6.83 20.78 -6.02
CA ARG A 39 6.73 19.98 -7.24
C ARG A 39 5.94 20.74 -8.30
N VAL A 40 6.60 21.06 -9.41
CA VAL A 40 5.99 21.72 -10.58
C VAL A 40 4.94 20.81 -11.24
N TYR A 41 5.25 19.53 -11.42
CA TYR A 41 4.36 18.55 -12.07
C TYR A 41 3.79 17.54 -11.06
N ARG A 42 2.72 17.92 -10.37
CA ARG A 42 2.05 17.08 -9.35
C ARG A 42 1.38 15.83 -9.95
N ASN A 43 0.95 15.92 -11.21
CA ASN A 43 0.37 14.83 -11.99
C ASN A 43 1.39 13.78 -12.46
N ALA A 44 2.70 14.06 -12.32
CA ALA A 44 3.74 13.10 -12.68
C ALA A 44 3.92 12.00 -11.63
N VAL A 45 3.23 12.06 -10.49
CA VAL A 45 3.37 11.09 -9.39
C VAL A 45 2.02 10.45 -9.06
N ILE A 46 2.03 9.14 -8.90
CA ILE A 46 0.92 8.37 -8.33
C ILE A 46 1.43 7.60 -7.12
N LEU A 47 0.64 7.64 -6.05
CA LEU A 47 0.96 6.99 -4.79
C LEU A 47 -0.05 5.88 -4.51
N LEU A 48 0.45 4.69 -4.16
CA LEU A 48 -0.34 3.63 -3.57
C LEU A 48 -0.16 3.69 -2.04
N ALA A 49 -1.27 3.77 -1.33
CA ALA A 49 -1.33 3.85 0.12
C ALA A 49 -2.20 2.72 0.69
N PRO A 50 -1.88 2.24 1.90
CA PRO A 50 -2.79 1.36 2.61
C PRO A 50 -4.04 2.11 3.06
N SER A 51 -5.20 1.44 3.05
CA SER A 51 -6.37 1.94 3.77
C SER A 51 -6.23 1.72 5.27
N ARG A 52 -6.89 2.54 6.10
CA ARG A 52 -6.81 2.37 7.56
C ARG A 52 -7.38 1.03 8.00
N ASP A 53 -8.54 0.67 7.47
CA ASP A 53 -9.21 -0.60 7.78
C ASP A 53 -8.37 -1.79 7.29
N GLY A 54 -7.83 -1.71 6.07
CA GLY A 54 -6.97 -2.74 5.51
C GLY A 54 -5.68 -2.92 6.31
N LEU A 55 -5.08 -1.83 6.77
CA LEU A 55 -3.89 -1.87 7.60
C LEU A 55 -4.16 -2.54 8.96
N ASP A 56 -5.33 -2.31 9.56
CA ASP A 56 -5.73 -2.98 10.80
C ASP A 56 -5.89 -4.50 10.58
N ILE A 57 -6.55 -4.91 9.49
CA ILE A 57 -6.67 -6.33 9.11
C ILE A 57 -5.28 -6.96 8.89
N ALA A 58 -4.41 -6.33 8.11
CA ALA A 58 -3.05 -6.81 7.89
C ALA A 58 -2.26 -6.90 9.20
N SER A 59 -2.39 -5.91 10.08
CA SER A 59 -1.76 -5.90 11.40
C SER A 59 -2.26 -7.05 12.28
N ARG A 60 -3.55 -7.36 12.26
CA ARG A 60 -4.13 -8.50 12.98
C ARG A 60 -3.58 -9.83 12.45
N SER A 61 -3.48 -10.00 11.13
CA SER A 61 -2.90 -11.20 10.53
C SER A 61 -1.43 -11.41 10.92
N VAL A 62 -0.64 -10.34 10.98
CA VAL A 62 0.75 -10.41 11.46
C VAL A 62 0.81 -10.76 12.94
N ARG A 63 -0.06 -10.15 13.77
CA ARG A 63 -0.13 -10.46 15.21
C ARG A 63 -0.54 -11.90 15.47
N ASP A 64 -1.46 -12.45 14.70
CA ASP A 64 -1.88 -13.86 14.82
C ASP A 64 -0.71 -14.81 14.53
N TYR A 65 0.05 -14.56 13.45
CA TYR A 65 1.27 -15.31 13.17
C TYR A 65 2.30 -15.21 14.32
N LEU A 66 2.55 -14.00 14.84
CA LEU A 66 3.47 -13.80 15.96
C LEU A 66 2.98 -14.46 17.26
N ALA A 67 1.67 -14.52 17.48
CA ALA A 67 1.08 -15.21 18.62
C ALA A 67 1.35 -16.72 18.55
N TRP A 68 1.22 -17.34 17.37
CA TRP A 68 1.58 -18.75 17.19
C TRP A 68 3.09 -19.01 17.36
N GLU A 69 3.92 -18.09 16.91
CA GLU A 69 5.37 -18.12 17.17
C GLU A 69 5.69 -18.04 18.67
N GLN A 70 4.96 -17.24 19.43
CA GLN A 70 5.09 -17.19 20.89
C GLN A 70 4.70 -18.52 21.54
N VAL A 71 3.60 -19.16 21.08
CA VAL A 71 3.20 -20.49 21.55
C VAL A 71 4.30 -21.52 21.28
N ARG A 72 4.98 -21.44 20.13
CA ARG A 72 6.13 -22.30 19.82
C ARG A 72 7.26 -22.16 20.83
N LEU A 73 7.57 -20.93 21.24
CA LEU A 73 8.59 -20.69 22.26
C LEU A 73 8.18 -21.29 23.61
N SER A 74 6.92 -21.10 24.02
CA SER A 74 6.38 -21.66 25.27
C SER A 74 6.38 -23.20 25.27
N LEU A 75 6.00 -23.85 24.17
CA LEU A 75 6.05 -25.31 24.08
C LEU A 75 7.48 -25.85 24.07
N LYS A 76 8.42 -25.18 23.40
CA LYS A 76 9.84 -25.57 23.47
C LYS A 76 10.41 -25.46 24.88
N ALA A 77 9.94 -24.50 25.69
CA ALA A 77 10.31 -24.42 27.09
C ALA A 77 9.76 -25.61 27.89
N GLN A 78 8.47 -25.92 27.73
CA GLN A 78 7.81 -27.07 28.40
C GLN A 78 8.40 -28.43 27.98
N GLN A 79 8.95 -28.54 26.76
CA GLN A 79 9.59 -29.75 26.29
C GLN A 79 10.84 -30.10 27.11
N LYS A 80 11.55 -29.09 27.64
CA LYS A 80 12.69 -29.29 28.55
C LYS A 80 12.27 -29.91 29.88
N ASP A 81 11.03 -29.68 30.29
CA ASP A 81 10.43 -30.23 31.52
C ASP A 81 9.73 -31.59 31.28
N GLY A 82 9.87 -32.17 30.07
CA GLY A 82 9.43 -33.54 29.75
C GLY A 82 7.94 -33.73 29.44
N SER A 83 7.15 -32.66 29.29
CA SER A 83 5.67 -32.75 29.27
C SER A 83 5.00 -32.57 27.89
N VAL A 84 5.75 -32.53 26.78
CA VAL A 84 5.19 -32.13 25.47
C VAL A 84 4.94 -33.31 24.53
N ASP A 85 3.68 -33.47 24.14
CA ASP A 85 3.18 -34.43 23.15
C ASP A 85 3.54 -34.01 21.71
N VAL A 86 4.00 -34.97 20.89
CA VAL A 86 4.33 -34.83 19.48
C VAL A 86 3.13 -34.33 18.65
N ALA A 87 1.92 -34.76 18.98
CA ALA A 87 0.70 -34.34 18.28
C ALA A 87 0.41 -32.84 18.45
N ARG A 88 0.75 -32.27 19.61
CA ARG A 88 0.61 -30.82 19.88
C ARG A 88 1.59 -29.99 19.06
N MET A 89 2.81 -30.50 18.88
CA MET A 89 3.84 -29.84 18.06
C MET A 89 3.49 -29.84 16.56
N GLN A 90 2.90 -30.93 16.06
CA GLN A 90 2.41 -31.00 14.68
C GLN A 90 1.25 -30.02 14.44
N THR A 91 0.27 -29.99 15.35
CA THR A 91 -0.86 -29.04 15.26
C THR A 91 -0.37 -27.58 15.25
N LEU A 92 0.60 -27.26 16.10
CA LEU A 92 1.21 -25.93 16.15
C LEU A 92 1.88 -25.56 14.82
N ALA A 93 2.64 -26.48 14.22
CA ALA A 93 3.29 -26.23 12.92
C ALA A 93 2.26 -25.89 11.83
N ILE A 94 1.16 -26.63 11.76
CA ILE A 94 0.05 -26.37 10.82
C ILE A 94 -0.54 -24.98 11.03
N ASN A 95 -0.76 -24.56 12.28
CA ASN A 95 -1.32 -23.24 12.58
C ASN A 95 -0.36 -22.10 12.21
N ILE A 96 0.95 -22.27 12.47
CA ILE A 96 1.98 -21.31 12.06
C ILE A 96 1.99 -21.16 10.54
N ASP A 97 1.99 -22.26 9.79
CA ASP A 97 2.01 -22.22 8.32
C ASP A 97 0.74 -21.57 7.76
N LYS A 98 -0.43 -21.88 8.32
CA LYS A 98 -1.71 -21.23 7.96
C LYS A 98 -1.72 -19.74 8.27
N ALA A 99 -1.21 -19.33 9.43
CA ALA A 99 -1.15 -17.92 9.81
C ALA A 99 -0.16 -17.15 8.91
N LYS A 100 1.02 -17.73 8.68
CA LYS A 100 2.05 -17.17 7.79
C LYS A 100 1.55 -17.03 6.35
N GLY A 101 0.83 -18.02 5.83
CA GLY A 101 0.27 -18.00 4.48
C GLY A 101 -0.78 -16.90 4.25
N ARG A 102 -1.48 -16.45 5.29
CA ARG A 102 -2.49 -15.37 5.20
C ARG A 102 -1.90 -13.96 5.18
N VAL A 103 -0.67 -13.77 5.67
CA VAL A 103 -0.06 -12.44 5.82
C VAL A 103 0.12 -11.71 4.48
N PRO A 104 0.71 -12.33 3.43
CA PRO A 104 0.97 -11.63 2.17
C PRO A 104 -0.32 -11.11 1.52
N ASP A 105 -1.39 -11.91 1.53
CA ASP A 105 -2.65 -11.52 0.92
C ASP A 105 -3.32 -10.38 1.70
N ALA A 106 -3.32 -10.44 3.04
CA ALA A 106 -3.85 -9.36 3.87
C ALA A 106 -3.10 -8.04 3.63
N ILE A 107 -1.78 -8.07 3.45
CA ILE A 107 -0.98 -6.90 3.08
C ILE A 107 -1.38 -6.40 1.69
N ARG A 108 -1.46 -7.29 0.70
CA ARG A 108 -1.85 -6.95 -0.68
C ARG A 108 -3.20 -6.24 -0.73
N GLN A 109 -4.18 -6.76 0.00
CA GLN A 109 -5.53 -6.20 0.13
C GLN A 109 -5.55 -4.86 0.90
N ALA A 110 -4.65 -4.68 1.87
CA ALA A 110 -4.55 -3.42 2.61
C ALA A 110 -4.16 -2.25 1.71
N TYR A 111 -3.25 -2.49 0.75
CA TYR A 111 -2.78 -1.51 -0.23
C TYR A 111 -3.78 -1.34 -1.39
N CYS A 112 -4.90 -0.69 -1.08
CA CYS A 112 -6.01 -0.51 -2.01
C CYS A 112 -6.37 0.97 -2.27
N THR A 113 -5.64 1.93 -1.70
CA THR A 113 -5.96 3.36 -1.86
C THR A 113 -4.94 4.05 -2.74
N VAL A 114 -5.41 4.61 -3.85
CA VAL A 114 -4.59 5.39 -4.79
C VAL A 114 -4.74 6.85 -4.45
N VAL A 115 -3.62 7.57 -4.35
CA VAL A 115 -3.59 9.02 -4.15
C VAL A 115 -2.90 9.68 -5.34
N THR A 116 -3.61 10.61 -5.97
CA THR A 116 -3.15 11.34 -7.16
C THR A 116 -3.81 12.72 -7.22
N VAL A 117 -3.64 13.44 -8.32
CA VAL A 117 -4.19 14.77 -8.54
C VAL A 117 -5.24 14.75 -9.65
N SER A 118 -6.38 15.39 -9.41
CA SER A 118 -7.48 15.51 -10.38
C SER A 118 -7.16 16.51 -11.50
N ASP A 119 -8.05 16.58 -12.50
CA ASP A 119 -8.07 17.59 -13.56
C ASP A 119 -8.02 19.05 -13.04
N ARG A 120 -8.65 19.32 -11.91
CA ARG A 120 -8.68 20.62 -11.22
C ARG A 120 -7.46 20.88 -10.32
N ASN A 121 -6.39 20.10 -10.48
CA ASN A 121 -5.19 20.17 -9.65
C ASN A 121 -5.48 19.97 -8.14
N LYS A 122 -6.52 19.20 -7.79
CA LYS A 122 -6.86 18.87 -6.40
C LYS A 122 -6.40 17.47 -6.05
N VAL A 123 -5.84 17.28 -4.86
CA VAL A 123 -5.46 15.93 -4.39
C VAL A 123 -6.74 15.10 -4.22
N GLN A 124 -6.74 13.93 -4.82
CA GLN A 124 -7.81 12.95 -4.71
C GLN A 124 -7.25 11.62 -4.22
N ALA A 125 -8.04 10.94 -3.41
CA ALA A 125 -7.76 9.58 -2.95
C ALA A 125 -8.96 8.70 -3.27
N PHE A 126 -8.75 7.54 -3.88
CA PHE A 126 -9.82 6.61 -4.19
C PHE A 126 -9.39 5.16 -3.97
N LYS A 127 -10.35 4.31 -3.63
CA LYS A 127 -10.12 2.87 -3.49
C LYS A 127 -10.17 2.17 -4.85
N ILE A 128 -9.29 1.20 -5.03
CA ILE A 128 -9.29 0.24 -6.14
C ILE A 128 -9.63 -1.16 -5.62
N ASN A 129 -10.19 -2.00 -6.50
CA ASN A 129 -10.44 -3.39 -6.19
C ASN A 129 -9.15 -4.18 -6.43
N VAL A 130 -8.60 -4.80 -5.39
CA VAL A 130 -7.35 -5.56 -5.47
C VAL A 130 -7.66 -6.98 -5.92
N ILE A 131 -7.40 -7.25 -7.19
CA ILE A 131 -7.49 -8.58 -7.83
C ILE A 131 -6.09 -9.17 -8.02
N GLU A 132 -5.97 -10.37 -8.59
CA GLU A 132 -4.67 -11.05 -8.79
C GLU A 132 -3.70 -10.31 -9.74
N GLU A 133 -4.17 -9.29 -10.45
CA GLU A 133 -3.33 -8.43 -11.28
C GLU A 133 -2.42 -7.50 -10.44
N PRO A 134 -1.25 -7.08 -10.99
CA PRO A 134 -0.41 -6.08 -10.34
C PRO A 134 -1.14 -4.76 -10.10
N HIS A 135 -0.97 -4.15 -8.92
CA HIS A 135 -1.63 -2.88 -8.57
C HIS A 135 -1.44 -1.79 -9.62
N PHE A 136 -0.23 -1.67 -10.20
CA PHE A 136 0.03 -0.66 -11.21
C PHE A 136 -0.84 -0.84 -12.46
N THR A 137 -1.07 -2.08 -12.90
CA THR A 137 -1.96 -2.38 -14.04
C THR A 137 -3.40 -1.98 -13.73
N ILE A 138 -3.89 -2.33 -12.53
CA ILE A 138 -5.25 -1.96 -12.08
C ILE A 138 -5.40 -0.44 -12.06
N ILE A 139 -4.41 0.27 -11.51
CA ILE A 139 -4.41 1.74 -11.43
C ILE A 139 -4.41 2.36 -12.83
N LYS A 140 -3.54 1.89 -13.71
CA LYS A 140 -3.42 2.40 -15.08
C LYS A 140 -4.74 2.25 -15.86
N ASN A 141 -5.47 1.16 -15.62
CA ASN A 141 -6.76 0.90 -16.23
C ASN A 141 -7.92 1.69 -15.57
N ASP A 142 -7.71 2.30 -14.39
CA ASP A 142 -8.70 3.14 -13.73
C ASP A 142 -8.73 4.55 -14.35
N PRO A 143 -9.84 5.01 -14.94
CA PRO A 143 -9.92 6.34 -15.58
C PRO A 143 -9.58 7.51 -14.64
N ARG A 144 -9.75 7.33 -13.32
CA ARG A 144 -9.46 8.35 -12.31
C ARG A 144 -7.95 8.55 -12.11
N SER A 145 -7.12 7.58 -12.48
CA SER A 145 -5.65 7.66 -12.33
C SER A 145 -5.01 8.54 -13.40
N ARG A 146 -5.65 8.68 -14.57
CA ARG A 146 -5.21 9.50 -15.71
C ARG A 146 -3.79 9.18 -16.21
N VAL A 147 -3.32 7.93 -16.00
CA VAL A 147 -2.05 7.45 -16.57
C VAL A 147 -2.24 7.27 -18.07
N GLN A 148 -1.31 7.79 -18.86
CA GLN A 148 -1.25 7.57 -20.30
C GLN A 148 0.13 7.04 -20.69
N ASP A 149 0.16 6.12 -21.66
CA ASP A 149 1.42 5.55 -22.18
C ASP A 149 2.11 6.46 -23.20
N SER A 150 1.35 7.35 -23.85
CA SER A 150 1.85 8.30 -24.82
C SER A 150 2.16 9.65 -24.19
N ALA A 151 3.30 10.25 -24.55
CA ALA A 151 3.57 11.64 -24.20
C ALA A 151 2.46 12.54 -24.76
N ILE A 152 1.83 13.33 -23.89
CA ILE A 152 0.86 14.34 -24.31
C ILE A 152 1.65 15.42 -25.06
N SER A 153 1.39 15.59 -26.35
CA SER A 153 1.95 16.71 -27.10
C SER A 153 1.47 18.03 -26.48
N ALA A 154 2.33 19.04 -26.34
CA ALA A 154 2.00 20.28 -25.64
C ALA A 154 0.69 20.95 -26.11
N HIS A 155 0.32 20.72 -27.39
CA HIS A 155 -0.91 21.22 -28.00
C HIS A 155 -2.20 20.53 -27.54
N SER A 156 -2.10 19.35 -26.92
CA SER A 156 -3.24 18.54 -26.45
C SER A 156 -3.42 18.55 -24.93
N CYS A 157 -2.59 19.30 -24.19
CA CYS A 157 -2.71 19.46 -22.75
C CYS A 157 -3.57 20.71 -22.41
N PRO A 158 -4.80 20.56 -21.87
CA PRO A 158 -5.66 21.70 -21.52
C PRO A 158 -5.08 22.59 -20.41
N ILE A 159 -4.09 22.07 -19.66
CA ILE A 159 -3.42 22.76 -18.57
C ILE A 159 -2.26 23.61 -19.10
N CYS A 160 -1.58 23.20 -20.18
CA CYS A 160 -0.48 23.96 -20.77
C CYS A 160 -0.93 25.09 -21.70
N GLN A 161 -2.16 25.07 -22.23
CA GLN A 161 -2.68 26.16 -23.06
C GLN A 161 -3.00 27.45 -22.29
N LYS A 162 -2.93 27.44 -20.96
CA LYS A 162 -3.21 28.60 -20.11
C LYS A 162 -1.94 29.20 -19.46
N CYS A 163 -0.75 28.76 -19.88
CA CYS A 163 0.53 29.34 -19.50
C CYS A 163 1.11 30.14 -20.67
#